data_AF-A0A8C7TNJ7-F1
#
_entry.id   AF-A0A8C7TNJ7-F1
#
_cell.length_a   1.000
_cell.length_b   1.000
_cell.length_c   1.000
_cell.angle_alpha   90.00
_cell.angle_beta   90.00
_cell.angle_gamma   90.00
#
_symmetry.space_group_name_H-M   'P 1'
#
loop_
_entity.id
_entity.type
_entity.pdbx_description
1 polymer ?
#
loop_
_entity_poly.entity_id
_entity_poly.type
_entity_poly.pdbx_seq_one_letter_code
_entity_poly.pdbx_strand_id
1 'polypeptide(L)' 'MRGQHVDPEEAVQIHKDIQARHSLAIHWGTFALAYEFYLEPPVRLREAMEKNGLNVEHFFVLNHGESRVLNTDQEVFE' A
#
# COMPACT_ATOMS: atom_id res chain seq x y z
N MET A 1 5.07 1.37 -16.33
CA MET A 1 6.50 1.13 -16.60
C MET A 1 6.87 -0.33 -16.33
N ARG A 2 6.21 -1.25 -17.06
CA ARG A 2 6.24 -2.68 -16.75
C ARG A 2 7.66 -3.25 -16.90
N GLY A 3 8.15 -3.93 -15.87
CA GLY A 3 9.51 -4.48 -15.80
C GLY A 3 10.50 -3.70 -14.92
N GLN A 4 10.13 -2.50 -14.45
CA GLN A 4 10.94 -1.69 -13.54
C GLN A 4 10.13 -1.17 -12.33
N HIS A 5 8.85 -0.89 -12.53
CA HIS A 5 7.93 -0.44 -11.48
C HIS A 5 6.67 -1.29 -11.47
N VAL A 6 6.12 -1.45 -10.27
CA VAL A 6 4.82 -2.06 -10.02
C VAL A 6 3.73 -1.01 -9.95
N ASP A 7 2.52 -1.37 -10.37
CA ASP A 7 1.32 -0.56 -10.12
C ASP A 7 0.68 -0.91 -8.74
N PRO A 8 -0.35 -0.18 -8.28
CA PRO A 8 -0.97 -0.45 -6.98
C PRO A 8 -1.54 -1.86 -6.83
N GLU A 9 -2.10 -2.44 -7.89
CA GLU A 9 -2.64 -3.80 -7.90
C GLU A 9 -1.52 -4.85 -7.76
N GLU A 10 -0.42 -4.68 -8.48
CA GLU A 10 0.79 -5.49 -8.34
C GLU A 10 1.42 -5.31 -6.94
N ALA A 11 1.37 -4.12 -6.36
CA ALA A 11 1.82 -3.89 -4.98
C ALA A 11 0.97 -4.65 -3.94
N VAL A 12 -0.36 -4.69 -4.12
CA VAL A 12 -1.26 -5.53 -3.30
C VAL A 12 -0.94 -7.01 -3.47
N GLN A 13 -0.61 -7.44 -4.69
CA GLN A 13 -0.18 -8.82 -4.92
C GLN A 13 1.12 -9.13 -4.16
N ILE A 14 2.11 -8.23 -4.18
CA ILE A 14 3.34 -8.38 -3.40
C ILE A 14 3.04 -8.49 -1.90
N HIS A 15 2.18 -7.62 -1.36
CA HIS A 15 1.76 -7.66 0.05
C HIS A 15 1.25 -9.05 0.45
N LYS A 16 0.42 -9.68 -0.40
CA LYS A 16 -0.08 -11.04 -0.20
C LYS A 16 1.02 -12.09 -0.32
N ASP A 17 1.83 -12.01 -1.36
CA ASP A 17 2.87 -13.01 -1.68
C ASP A 17 3.92 -13.13 -0.57
N ILE A 18 4.29 -12.01 0.06
CA ILE A 18 5.24 -11.98 1.17
C ILE A 18 4.56 -12.20 2.54
N GLN A 19 3.24 -12.40 2.56
CA GLN A 19 2.44 -12.57 3.77
C GLN A 19 2.65 -11.44 4.79
N ALA A 20 2.73 -10.20 4.29
CA ALA A 20 2.91 -9.04 5.16
C ALA A 20 1.67 -8.82 6.02
N ARG A 21 1.86 -8.60 7.33
CA ARG A 21 0.78 -8.15 8.21
C ARG A 21 0.39 -6.70 7.93
N HIS A 22 1.40 -5.86 7.71
CA HIS A 22 1.23 -4.44 7.42
C HIS A 22 2.18 -4.02 6.30
N SER A 23 1.76 -3.08 5.46
CA SER A 23 2.58 -2.43 4.44
C SER A 23 2.32 -0.93 4.42
N LEU A 24 3.35 -0.15 4.12
CA LEU A 24 3.28 1.30 3.95
C LEU A 24 3.56 1.63 2.49
N ALA A 25 2.62 2.30 1.81
CA ALA A 25 2.80 2.70 0.43
C ALA A 25 3.73 3.91 0.33
N ILE A 26 4.78 3.77 -0.48
CA ILE A 26 5.81 4.78 -0.73
C ILE A 26 5.87 5.14 -2.22
N HIS A 27 6.80 6.02 -2.58
CA HIS A 27 7.15 6.37 -3.97
C HIS A 27 6.08 7.16 -4.76
N TRP A 28 4.92 7.46 -4.16
CA TRP A 28 3.87 8.29 -4.76
C TRP A 28 3.89 9.73 -4.21
N GLY A 29 3.18 10.65 -4.88
CA GLY A 29 2.80 11.95 -4.33
C GLY A 29 3.93 12.95 -4.05
N THR A 30 5.17 12.67 -4.47
CA THR A 30 6.35 13.49 -4.13
C THR A 30 7.06 14.05 -5.36
N PHE A 31 7.40 13.21 -6.33
CA PHE A 31 8.03 13.63 -7.59
C PHE A 31 7.21 13.11 -8.77
N ALA A 32 7.05 13.92 -9.81
CA ALA A 32 6.41 13.51 -11.06
C ALA A 32 7.40 12.71 -11.92
N LEU A 33 7.54 11.42 -11.62
CA LEU A 33 8.48 10.51 -12.30
C LEU A 33 7.83 9.66 -13.40
N ALA A 34 6.50 9.68 -13.47
CA ALA A 34 5.71 8.96 -14.46
C ALA A 34 4.46 9.79 -14.86
N TYR A 35 3.58 9.21 -15.66
CA TYR A 35 2.49 9.92 -16.35
C TYR A 35 1.15 9.88 -15.61
N GLU A 36 1.05 9.14 -14.51
CA GLU A 36 -0.16 9.08 -13.70
C GLU A 36 -0.44 10.40 -12.99
N PHE A 37 -1.72 10.63 -12.68
CA PHE A 37 -2.09 11.72 -11.80
C PHE A 37 -1.53 11.44 -10.39
N TYR A 38 -0.84 12.42 -9.79
CA TYR A 38 -0.06 12.20 -8.58
C TYR A 38 -0.86 11.75 -7.34
N LEU A 39 -2.20 11.92 -7.32
CA LEU A 39 -3.09 11.41 -6.26
C LEU A 39 -3.84 10.13 -6.65
N GLU A 40 -3.64 9.61 -7.86
CA GLU A 40 -4.25 8.35 -8.31
C GLU A 40 -3.75 7.13 -7.51
N PRO A 41 -2.43 6.99 -7.19
CA PRO A 41 -1.93 5.74 -6.60
C PRO A 41 -2.59 5.34 -5.27
N PRO A 42 -2.82 6.24 -4.28
CA PRO A 42 -3.54 5.88 -3.06
C PRO A 42 -4.98 5.41 -3.29
N VAL A 43 -5.68 6.00 -4.27
CA VAL A 43 -7.06 5.63 -4.60
C VAL A 43 -7.09 4.21 -5.15
N ARG A 44 -6.24 3.92 -6.14
CA ARG A 44 -6.13 2.59 -6.74
C ARG A 44 -5.63 1.54 -5.74
N LEU A 45 -4.73 1.90 -4.83
CA LEU A 45 -4.30 1.00 -3.75
C LEU A 45 -5.48 0.57 -2.88
N ARG A 46 -6.30 1.52 -2.43
CA ARG A 46 -7.49 1.23 -1.62
C ARG A 46 -8.46 0.32 -2.37
N GLU A 47 -8.76 0.65 -3.62
CA GLU A 47 -9.64 -0.15 -4.48
C GLU A 47 -9.08 -1.57 -4.71
N ALA A 48 -7.77 -1.71 -4.89
CA ALA A 48 -7.11 -3.00 -5.05
C ALA A 48 -7.17 -3.85 -3.77
N MET A 49 -7.01 -3.24 -2.59
CA MET A 49 -7.18 -3.91 -1.30
C MET A 49 -8.62 -4.40 -1.11
N GLU A 50 -9.61 -3.51 -1.34
CA GLU A 50 -11.04 -3.84 -1.25
C GLU A 50 -11.43 -4.96 -2.22
N LYS A 51 -10.98 -4.89 -3.47
CA LYS A 51 -11.22 -5.91 -4.50
C LYS A 51 -10.64 -7.28 -4.13
N ASN A 52 -9.55 -7.31 -3.38
CA ASN A 52 -8.92 -8.54 -2.87
C ASN A 52 -9.52 -9.01 -1.53
N GLY A 53 -10.52 -8.31 -0.98
CA GLY A 53 -11.12 -8.63 0.32
C GLY A 53 -10.18 -8.41 1.49
N LEU A 54 -9.17 -7.55 1.34
CA LEU A 54 -8.19 -7.26 2.38
C LEU A 54 -8.63 -6.05 3.22
N ASN A 55 -8.21 -6.02 4.48
CA ASN A 55 -8.40 -4.86 5.33
C ASN A 55 -7.52 -3.70 4.84
N VAL A 56 -8.13 -2.59 4.45
CA VAL A 56 -7.43 -1.39 3.97
C VAL A 56 -6.47 -0.80 5.00
N GLU A 57 -6.67 -1.09 6.30
CA GLU A 57 -5.73 -0.69 7.36
C GLU A 57 -4.41 -1.46 7.35
N HIS A 58 -4.35 -2.61 6.66
CA HIS A 58 -3.14 -3.43 6.58
C HIS A 58 -2.19 -2.97 5.46
N PHE A 59 -2.65 -2.15 4.51
CA PHE A 59 -1.78 -1.51 3.54
C PHE A 59 -2.17 -0.04 3.38
N PHE A 60 -1.51 0.81 4.16
CA PHE A 60 -1.89 2.20 4.34
C PHE A 60 -0.91 3.16 3.67
N VAL A 61 -1.37 4.39 3.50
CA VAL A 61 -0.56 5.55 3.13
C VAL A 61 -0.43 6.48 4.33
N LEU A 62 0.58 7.35 4.29
CA LEU A 62 0.76 8.41 5.28
C LEU A 62 0.86 9.75 4.56
N ASN A 63 0.39 10.81 5.21
CA ASN A 63 0.69 12.17 4.78
C ASN A 63 2.19 12.46 4.99
N HIS A 64 2.74 13.42 4.24
CA HIS A 64 4.14 13.84 4.42
C HIS A 64 4.40 14.30 5.85
N GLY A 65 5.27 13.58 6.55
CA GLY A 65 5.63 13.85 7.96
C GLY A 65 4.75 13.15 9.00
N GLU A 66 3.73 12.40 8.59
CA GLU A 66 2.90 11.61 9.50
C GLU A 66 3.65 10.37 10.01
N SER A 67 3.32 9.91 11.21
CA SER A 67 3.85 8.69 11.82
C SER A 67 2.72 7.81 12.34
N ARG A 68 2.86 6.49 12.20
CA ARG A 68 1.89 5.49 12.69
C ARG A 68 2.61 4.45 13.54
N VAL A 69 2.08 4.18 14.73
CA VAL A 69 2.55 3.08 15.58
C VAL A 69 1.83 1.81 15.17
N LEU A 70 2.57 0.71 15.00
CA LEU A 70 2.02 -0.62 14.76
C LEU A 70 2.07 -1.41 16.07
N ASN A 71 0.92 -1.59 16.73
CA ASN A 71 0.85 -2.41 17.93
C ASN A 71 0.82 -3.89 17.53
N THR A 72 1.84 -4.64 17.95
CA THR A 72 1.98 -6.07 17.63
C THR A 72 1.28 -7.01 18.61
N ASP A 73 0.69 -6.46 19.67
CA ASP A 73 0.30 -7.22 20.87
C ASP A 73 -1.14 -7.76 20.82
N GLN A 74 -1.90 -7.52 19.74
CA GLN A 74 -3.30 -7.96 19.63
C GLN A 74 -3.50 -9.32 18.95
N GLU A 75 -2.46 -10.02 18.51
CA GLU A 75 -2.59 -11.30 17.80
C GLU A 75 -1.58 -12.37 18.26
N VAL A 76 -1.46 -12.55 19.57
CA VAL A 76 -0.83 -13.77 20.12
C VAL A 76 -1.88 -14.88 20.05
N PHE A 77 -1.91 -15.58 18.92
CA PHE A 77 -2.53 -16.88 18.63
C PHE A 77 -3.71 -17.33 19.53
N GLU A 78 -4.94 -17.26 19.00
CA GLU A 78 -5.95 -18.31 19.22
C GLU A 78 -5.95 -19.28 18.03
#